data_AF-A0A959SGQ1-F1
#
_entry.id   AF-A0A959SGQ1-F1
#
_cell.length_a   1.000
_cell.length_b   1.000
_cell.length_c   1.000
_cell.angle_alpha   90.00
_cell.angle_beta   90.00
_cell.angle_gamma   90.00
#
_symmetry.space_group_name_H-M   'P 1'
#
loop_
_entity.id
_entity.type
_entity.pdbx_description
1 polymer ?
#
loop_
_entity_poly.entity_id
_entity_poly.type
_entity_poly.pdbx_seq_one_letter_code
_entity_poly.pdbx_strand_id
1 'polypeptide(L)'
;GRFIGEACRDLIAEAGTADLVASHGHTLYHRPEEGLTTALGHGAWIAAACGLPVVNELRSLDVALGGQGAPLVPLGERDLFPGHRAFLNLGGICNVGLHGTDRVLGYDVCIGNQALDRLAGEAGLDCDRDGALARSGVVDQELLAALDALPFHAQSPPRSLGREWFREAVEPLIGRTDIPLADRLRTVVEHIAGQLAKALEGAGGPVLVTGGGAHNG
;
A
#
# COMPACT_ATOMS: atom_id res chain seq x y z
N GLY A 1 15.51 14.74 7.73
CA GLY A 1 15.33 15.97 8.54
C GLY A 1 15.31 17.16 7.62
N ARG A 2 16.48 17.72 7.31
CA ARG A 2 16.61 18.88 6.41
C ARG A 2 15.85 18.73 5.08
N PHE A 3 16.07 17.65 4.34
CA PHE A 3 15.35 17.35 3.09
C PHE A 3 13.82 17.42 3.23
N ILE A 4 13.27 16.81 4.29
CA ILE A 4 11.83 16.82 4.56
C ILE A 4 11.34 18.26 4.83
N GLY A 5 12.09 19.03 5.62
CA GLY A 5 11.73 20.42 5.92
C GLY A 5 11.82 21.34 4.72
N GLU A 6 12.80 21.16 3.84
CA GLU A 6 12.90 21.88 2.56
C GLU A 6 11.70 21.55 1.66
N ALA A 7 11.33 20.27 1.52
CA ALA A 7 10.15 19.86 0.77
C ALA A 7 8.84 20.42 1.37
N CYS A 8 8.71 20.47 2.70
CA CYS A 8 7.55 21.07 3.36
C CYS A 8 7.46 22.57 3.07
N ARG A 9 8.58 23.30 3.15
CA ARG A 9 8.64 24.73 2.83
C ARG A 9 8.18 24.99 1.40
N ASP A 10 8.70 24.20 0.46
CA ASP A 10 8.38 24.35 -0.96
C ASP A 10 6.89 24.07 -1.21
N LEU A 11 6.33 23.01 -0.62
CA LEU A 11 4.90 22.72 -0.66
C LEU A 11 4.04 23.82 -0.04
N ILE A 12 4.44 24.38 1.12
CA ILE A 12 3.71 25.47 1.77
C ILE A 12 3.69 26.70 0.85
N ALA A 13 4.82 27.04 0.23
CA ALA A 13 4.88 28.16 -0.71
C ALA A 13 3.93 27.99 -1.91
N GLU A 14 3.68 26.75 -2.34
CA GLU A 14 2.75 26.43 -3.43
C GLU A 14 1.28 26.34 -2.97
N ALA A 15 1.02 25.70 -1.82
CA ALA A 15 -0.33 25.35 -1.36
C ALA A 15 -0.97 26.40 -0.44
N GLY A 16 -0.19 27.35 0.10
CA GLY A 16 -0.68 28.46 0.93
C GLY A 16 -0.03 28.54 2.31
N THR A 17 -0.82 28.37 3.37
CA THR A 17 -0.36 28.51 4.76
C THR A 17 -0.57 27.22 5.54
N ALA A 18 0.32 26.95 6.49
CA ALA A 18 0.18 25.84 7.43
C ALA A 18 0.56 26.30 8.84
N ASP A 19 -0.12 25.76 9.85
CA ASP A 19 0.15 26.07 11.26
C ASP A 19 1.23 25.16 11.86
N LEU A 20 1.39 23.95 11.32
CA LEU A 20 2.35 22.94 11.79
C LEU A 20 2.72 21.94 10.69
N VAL A 21 3.81 21.21 10.90
CA VAL A 21 4.20 20.04 10.10
C VAL A 21 4.12 18.79 10.99
N ALA A 22 3.30 17.82 10.60
CA ALA A 22 3.32 16.48 11.19
C ALA A 22 4.15 15.55 10.31
N SER A 23 5.28 15.05 10.83
CA SER A 23 6.22 14.22 10.06
C SER A 23 6.34 12.83 10.68
N HIS A 24 5.86 11.82 9.96
CA HIS A 24 6.10 10.42 10.30
C HIS A 24 7.60 10.07 10.26
N GLY A 25 8.35 10.66 9.32
CA GLY A 25 9.73 10.29 9.05
C GLY A 25 9.87 8.98 8.25
N HIS A 26 11.10 8.47 8.18
CA HIS A 26 11.46 7.25 7.46
C HIS A 26 11.81 6.13 8.43
N THR A 27 10.95 5.11 8.54
CA THR A 27 11.14 3.99 9.48
C THR A 27 12.44 3.24 9.20
N LEU A 28 13.27 3.06 10.24
CA LEU A 28 14.44 2.17 10.22
C LEU A 28 14.15 0.84 10.90
N TYR A 29 13.55 0.90 12.09
CA TYR A 29 13.23 -0.25 12.91
C TYR A 29 11.80 -0.15 13.42
N HIS A 30 11.11 -1.28 13.43
CA HIS A 30 9.79 -1.41 14.02
C HIS A 30 9.62 -2.83 14.55
N ARG A 31 9.83 -2.97 15.86
CA ARG A 31 9.71 -4.21 16.66
C ARG A 31 8.99 -3.86 17.97
N PRO A 32 7.69 -3.55 17.92
CA PRO A 32 6.93 -3.16 19.11
C PRO A 32 6.95 -4.22 20.21
N GLU A 33 7.09 -5.51 19.86
CA GLU A 33 7.29 -6.63 20.79
C GLU A 33 8.60 -6.52 21.61
N GLU A 34 9.61 -5.86 21.06
CA GLU A 34 10.86 -5.50 21.76
C GLU A 34 10.80 -4.08 22.36
N GLY A 35 9.66 -3.38 22.23
CA GLY A 35 9.50 -1.98 22.64
C GLY A 35 10.24 -0.98 21.74
N LEU A 36 10.62 -1.39 20.51
CA LEU A 36 11.47 -0.60 19.63
C LEU A 36 10.71 -0.07 18.41
N THR A 37 10.73 1.25 18.23
CA THR A 37 10.30 1.89 16.98
C THR A 37 11.18 3.11 16.72
N THR A 38 11.65 3.30 15.49
CA THR A 38 12.51 4.44 15.15
C THR A 38 12.29 4.87 13.71
N ALA A 39 12.02 6.16 13.52
CA ALA A 39 11.95 6.80 12.21
C ALA A 39 12.98 7.92 12.10
N LEU A 40 13.74 7.95 11.01
CA LEU A 40 14.61 9.06 10.68
C LEU A 40 13.80 10.29 10.30
N GLY A 41 14.30 11.48 10.66
CA GLY A 41 13.60 12.72 10.36
C GLY A 41 13.62 13.66 11.55
N HIS A 42 14.81 14.03 12.02
CA HIS A 42 14.97 14.87 13.20
C HIS A 42 14.09 16.12 13.15
N GLY A 43 13.13 16.24 14.06
CA GLY A 43 12.10 17.29 14.06
C GLY A 43 12.68 18.71 14.07
N ALA A 44 13.73 18.96 14.84
CA ALA A 44 14.38 20.28 14.87
C ALA A 44 14.94 20.71 13.50
N TRP A 45 15.47 19.78 12.69
CA TRP A 45 15.94 20.10 11.34
C TRP A 45 14.78 20.41 10.39
N ILE A 46 13.63 19.74 10.57
CA ILE A 46 12.43 20.01 9.80
C ILE A 46 11.92 21.41 10.16
N ALA A 47 11.79 21.71 11.47
CA ALA A 47 11.31 22.97 11.99
C ALA A 47 12.19 24.14 11.55
N ALA A 48 13.51 24.00 11.66
CA ALA A 48 14.46 25.02 11.22
C ALA A 48 14.39 25.30 9.71
N ALA A 49 14.09 24.29 8.88
CA ALA A 49 14.04 24.44 7.44
C ALA A 49 12.69 24.98 6.91
N CYS A 50 11.56 24.63 7.54
CA CYS A 50 10.22 25.08 7.13
C CYS A 50 9.69 26.29 7.91
N GLY A 51 10.30 26.64 9.05
CA GLY A 51 9.86 27.76 9.88
C GLY A 51 8.59 27.50 10.70
N LEU A 52 8.11 26.25 10.76
CA LEU A 52 6.90 25.87 11.48
C LEU A 52 7.18 24.93 12.67
N PRO A 53 6.28 24.91 13.68
CA PRO A 53 6.25 23.85 14.67
C PRO A 53 6.16 22.47 14.01
N VAL A 54 6.88 21.49 14.56
CA VAL A 54 6.91 20.11 14.04
C VAL A 54 6.43 19.13 15.10
N VAL A 55 5.47 18.30 14.72
CA VAL A 55 5.06 17.09 15.46
C VAL A 55 5.71 15.88 14.78
N ASN A 56 6.55 15.14 15.50
CA ASN A 56 7.23 13.94 15.01
C ASN A 56 7.10 12.77 16.01
N GLU A 57 7.76 11.64 15.75
CA GLU A 57 7.75 10.47 16.65
C GLU A 57 6.34 9.92 16.93
N LEU A 58 5.49 9.90 15.91
CA LEU A 58 4.05 9.62 16.02
C LEU A 58 3.72 8.23 16.61
N ARG A 59 4.68 7.30 16.60
CA ARG A 59 4.50 5.91 17.06
C ARG A 59 5.02 5.67 18.48
N SER A 60 5.99 6.47 18.92
CA SER A 60 6.89 6.11 20.03
C SER A 60 6.16 6.07 21.36
N LEU A 61 5.16 6.96 21.56
CA LEU A 61 4.32 6.94 22.75
C LEU A 61 3.43 5.69 22.82
N ASP A 62 2.82 5.27 21.71
CA ASP A 62 1.96 4.08 21.68
C ASP A 62 2.77 2.82 22.00
N VAL A 63 3.96 2.66 21.41
CA VAL A 63 4.88 1.54 21.73
C VAL A 63 5.31 1.57 23.19
N ALA A 64 5.64 2.75 23.73
CA ALA A 64 6.01 2.89 25.14
C ALA A 64 4.88 2.51 26.12
N LEU A 65 3.63 2.59 25.69
CA LEU A 65 2.44 2.18 26.45
C LEU A 65 2.06 0.70 26.22
N GLY A 66 2.88 -0.07 25.50
CA GLY A 66 2.62 -1.47 25.17
C GLY A 66 1.73 -1.68 23.93
N GLY A 67 1.44 -0.60 23.20
CA GLY A 67 0.80 -0.65 21.89
C GLY A 67 1.75 -1.10 20.77
N GLN A 68 1.22 -1.19 19.55
CA GLN A 68 2.00 -1.63 18.39
C GLN A 68 2.70 -0.48 17.66
N GLY A 69 2.37 0.78 17.95
CA GLY A 69 2.83 1.96 17.22
C GLY A 69 2.22 2.12 15.83
N ALA A 70 1.41 1.16 15.39
CA ALA A 70 0.83 1.10 14.06
C ALA A 70 -0.31 0.07 13.98
N PRO A 71 -1.18 0.14 12.96
CA PRO A 71 -1.31 1.25 12.01
C PRO A 71 -1.98 2.48 12.66
N LEU A 72 -1.47 3.69 12.35
CA LEU A 72 -2.07 4.97 12.81
C LEU A 72 -3.21 5.45 11.90
N VAL A 73 -3.23 4.96 10.67
CA VAL A 73 -4.18 5.33 9.60
C VAL A 73 -5.65 5.10 9.99
N PRO A 74 -6.04 4.02 10.70
CA PRO A 74 -7.43 3.79 11.07
C PRO A 74 -8.12 4.91 11.85
N LEU A 75 -7.37 5.68 12.65
CA LEU A 75 -7.94 6.82 13.38
C LEU A 75 -8.37 7.91 12.40
N GLY A 76 -7.51 8.24 11.44
CA GLY A 76 -7.83 9.19 10.38
C GLY A 76 -8.97 8.70 9.49
N GLU A 77 -8.97 7.42 9.14
CA GLU A 77 -10.03 6.80 8.34
C GLU A 77 -11.41 6.87 9.04
N ARG A 78 -11.46 6.56 10.34
CA ARG A 78 -12.70 6.67 11.13
C ARG A 78 -13.22 8.09 11.18
N ASP A 79 -12.34 9.06 11.42
CA ASP A 79 -12.74 10.45 11.68
C ASP A 79 -13.04 11.22 10.38
N LEU A 80 -12.30 10.94 9.30
CA LEU A 80 -12.50 11.58 7.99
C LEU A 80 -13.61 10.90 7.17
N PHE A 81 -13.83 9.59 7.35
CA PHE A 81 -14.76 8.81 6.53
C PHE A 81 -15.73 7.98 7.38
N PRO A 82 -16.57 8.59 8.23
CA PRO A 82 -17.46 7.88 9.17
C PRO A 82 -18.51 6.97 8.51
N GLY A 83 -18.73 7.10 7.19
CA GLY A 83 -19.61 6.23 6.41
C GLY A 83 -18.93 5.04 5.73
N HIS A 84 -17.61 4.90 5.87
CA HIS A 84 -16.82 3.83 5.26
C HIS A 84 -16.27 2.91 6.34
N ARG A 85 -16.34 1.61 6.04
CA ARG A 85 -15.78 0.56 6.91
C ARG A 85 -14.75 -0.31 6.19
N ALA A 86 -14.53 -0.02 4.91
CA ALA A 86 -13.63 -0.75 4.05
C ALA A 86 -12.78 0.25 3.26
N PHE A 87 -11.47 0.13 3.42
CA PHE A 87 -10.47 0.94 2.78
C PHE A 87 -9.59 0.00 1.96
N LEU A 88 -9.35 0.35 0.71
CA LEU A 88 -8.56 -0.42 -0.23
C LEU A 88 -7.48 0.49 -0.80
N ASN A 89 -6.21 0.11 -0.69
CA ASN A 89 -5.12 0.78 -1.37
C ASN A 89 -4.58 -0.12 -2.49
N LEU A 90 -4.64 0.38 -3.72
CA LEU A 90 -4.10 -0.23 -4.93
C LEU A 90 -2.73 0.34 -5.25
N GLY A 91 -1.73 -0.04 -4.45
CA GLY A 91 -0.33 0.32 -4.65
C GLY A 91 0.47 -0.75 -5.38
N GLY A 92 1.80 -0.71 -5.21
CA GLY A 92 2.67 -1.81 -5.65
C GLY A 92 2.30 -3.15 -5.01
N ILE A 93 1.84 -3.09 -3.75
CA ILE A 93 1.15 -4.15 -3.01
C ILE A 93 -0.26 -3.63 -2.72
N CYS A 94 -1.26 -4.49 -2.89
CA CYS A 94 -2.63 -4.18 -2.53
C CYS A 94 -2.87 -4.51 -1.05
N ASN A 95 -3.47 -3.57 -0.31
CA ASN A 95 -3.81 -3.79 1.09
C ASN A 95 -5.20 -3.25 1.42
N VAL A 96 -5.77 -3.80 2.49
CA VAL A 96 -7.10 -3.41 2.98
C VAL A 96 -7.04 -2.97 4.44
N GLY A 97 -7.91 -2.03 4.80
CA GLY A 97 -8.27 -1.67 6.16
C GLY A 97 -9.77 -1.90 6.37
N LEU A 98 -10.13 -2.77 7.31
CA LEU A 98 -11.51 -3.15 7.61
C LEU A 98 -11.87 -2.74 9.03
N HIS A 99 -12.86 -1.84 9.16
CA HIS A 99 -13.29 -1.28 10.43
C HIS A 99 -14.51 -2.04 10.97
N GLY A 100 -14.26 -2.94 11.91
CA GLY A 100 -15.30 -3.57 12.72
C GLY A 100 -15.86 -2.61 13.78
N THR A 101 -16.82 -3.08 14.58
CA THR A 101 -17.35 -2.30 15.73
C THR A 101 -16.29 -2.12 16.81
N ASP A 102 -15.49 -3.16 17.05
CA ASP A 102 -14.59 -3.24 18.21
C ASP A 102 -13.12 -3.41 17.82
N ARG A 103 -12.82 -3.56 16.52
CA ARG A 103 -11.46 -3.75 16.01
C ARG A 103 -11.29 -3.21 14.61
N VAL A 104 -10.09 -2.76 14.29
CA VAL A 104 -9.66 -2.48 12.92
C VAL A 104 -8.69 -3.57 12.49
N LEU A 105 -8.92 -4.14 11.32
CA LEU A 105 -8.09 -5.17 10.72
C LEU A 105 -7.45 -4.62 9.44
N GLY A 106 -6.12 -4.48 9.45
CA GLY A 106 -5.34 -4.10 8.27
C GLY A 106 -4.37 -5.21 7.85
N TYR A 107 -4.27 -5.50 6.56
CA TYR A 107 -3.32 -6.50 6.04
C TYR A 107 -3.09 -6.36 4.53
N ASP A 108 -1.98 -6.95 4.06
CA ASP A 108 -1.67 -7.04 2.64
C ASP A 108 -2.45 -8.20 1.99
N VAL A 109 -3.07 -7.95 0.84
CA VAL A 109 -3.96 -8.90 0.15
C VAL A 109 -3.23 -9.69 -0.91
N CYS A 110 -2.50 -9.00 -1.79
CA CYS A 110 -1.77 -9.58 -2.91
C CYS A 110 -0.78 -8.55 -3.48
N ILE A 111 0.03 -8.96 -4.45
CA ILE A 111 0.77 -7.99 -5.28
C ILE A 111 -0.22 -7.09 -6.03
N GLY A 112 0.15 -5.84 -6.27
CA GLY A 112 -0.65 -4.89 -7.05
C GLY A 112 0.12 -4.42 -8.28
N ASN A 113 0.23 -3.10 -8.43
CA ASN A 113 0.85 -2.46 -9.58
C ASN A 113 2.31 -2.88 -9.81
N GLN A 114 3.02 -3.36 -8.79
CA GLN A 114 4.41 -3.80 -8.97
C GLN A 114 4.53 -4.94 -9.99
N ALA A 115 3.57 -5.87 -10.03
CA ALA A 115 3.54 -6.93 -11.04
C ALA A 115 3.16 -6.39 -12.43
N LEU A 116 2.20 -5.47 -12.47
CA LEU A 116 1.73 -4.84 -13.71
C LEU A 116 2.82 -3.98 -14.36
N ASP A 117 3.47 -3.12 -13.57
CA ASP A 117 4.56 -2.23 -14.00
C ASP A 117 5.77 -3.05 -14.48
N ARG A 118 6.09 -4.16 -13.81
CA ARG A 118 7.15 -5.09 -14.24
C ARG A 118 6.85 -5.68 -15.62
N LEU A 119 5.61 -6.06 -15.90
CA LEU A 119 5.19 -6.58 -17.20
C LEU A 119 5.14 -5.46 -18.25
N ALA A 120 4.58 -4.30 -17.91
CA ALA A 120 4.54 -3.13 -18.80
C ALA A 120 5.95 -2.70 -19.24
N GLY A 121 6.94 -2.85 -18.37
CA GLY A 121 8.36 -2.62 -18.69
C GLY A 121 8.90 -3.48 -19.83
N GLU A 122 8.32 -4.66 -20.10
CA GLU A 122 8.71 -5.48 -21.26
C GLU A 122 8.30 -4.85 -22.60
N ALA A 123 7.29 -3.97 -22.57
CA ALA A 123 6.89 -3.12 -23.70
C ALA A 123 7.58 -1.73 -23.67
N GLY A 124 8.51 -1.49 -22.75
CA GLY A 124 9.17 -0.19 -22.57
C GLY A 124 8.27 0.88 -21.94
N LEU A 125 7.23 0.48 -21.21
CA LEU A 125 6.30 1.38 -20.52
C LEU A 125 6.55 1.35 -19.01
N ASP A 126 6.38 2.50 -18.34
CA ASP A 126 6.50 2.58 -16.88
C ASP A 126 5.31 1.90 -16.16
N CYS A 127 4.13 1.89 -16.79
CA CYS A 127 2.91 1.25 -16.31
C CYS A 127 1.95 0.96 -17.47
N ASP A 128 1.01 0.02 -17.27
CA ASP A 128 -0.10 -0.21 -18.20
C ASP A 128 -1.18 0.86 -18.00
N ARG A 129 -1.04 1.97 -18.72
CA ARG A 129 -1.91 3.13 -18.56
C ARG A 129 -3.36 2.77 -18.83
N ASP A 130 -4.21 3.10 -17.87
CA ASP A 130 -5.63 2.77 -17.86
C ASP A 130 -5.88 1.28 -18.12
N GLY A 131 -4.95 0.35 -17.91
CA GLY A 131 -5.16 -1.07 -18.19
C GLY A 131 -5.35 -1.42 -19.69
N ALA A 132 -4.83 -0.58 -20.60
CA ALA A 132 -5.06 -0.73 -22.03
C ALA A 132 -4.52 -2.04 -22.61
N LEU A 133 -3.31 -2.45 -22.21
CA LEU A 133 -2.72 -3.72 -22.65
C LEU A 133 -3.46 -4.90 -22.01
N ALA A 134 -3.72 -4.85 -20.70
CA ALA A 134 -4.46 -5.88 -19.99
C ALA A 134 -5.87 -6.10 -20.60
N ARG A 135 -6.57 -5.04 -21.00
CA ARG A 135 -7.89 -5.16 -21.66
C ARG A 135 -7.86 -5.87 -23.01
N SER A 136 -6.74 -5.79 -23.72
CA SER A 136 -6.58 -6.44 -25.03
C SER A 136 -6.27 -7.93 -24.93
N GLY A 137 -5.86 -8.41 -23.74
CA GLY A 137 -5.51 -9.79 -23.50
C GLY A 137 -6.69 -10.66 -23.08
N VAL A 138 -6.44 -11.97 -23.04
CA VAL A 138 -7.33 -13.01 -22.53
C VAL A 138 -6.73 -13.61 -21.27
N VAL A 139 -7.57 -13.97 -20.30
CA VAL A 139 -7.10 -14.60 -19.06
C VAL A 139 -6.55 -15.99 -19.37
N ASP A 140 -5.28 -16.21 -19.03
CA ASP A 140 -4.65 -17.53 -19.00
C ASP A 140 -5.01 -18.24 -17.70
N GLN A 141 -5.79 -19.32 -17.81
CA GLN A 141 -6.34 -20.02 -16.64
C GLN A 141 -5.28 -20.80 -15.86
N GLU A 142 -4.21 -21.25 -16.51
CA GLU A 142 -3.13 -21.99 -15.86
C GLU A 142 -2.29 -21.04 -15.00
N LEU A 143 -1.92 -19.89 -15.55
CA LEU A 143 -1.23 -18.82 -14.83
C LEU A 143 -2.10 -18.27 -13.70
N LEU A 144 -3.40 -18.05 -13.93
CA LEU A 144 -4.31 -17.61 -12.87
C LEU A 144 -4.33 -18.60 -11.70
N ALA A 145 -4.49 -19.89 -12.01
CA ALA A 145 -4.50 -20.94 -10.99
C ALA A 145 -3.17 -21.00 -10.22
N ALA A 146 -2.04 -20.84 -10.91
CA ALA A 146 -0.71 -20.82 -10.27
C ALA A 146 -0.54 -19.63 -9.33
N LEU A 147 -0.99 -18.43 -9.72
CA LEU A 147 -0.98 -17.23 -8.87
C LEU A 147 -1.90 -17.39 -7.65
N ASP A 148 -3.13 -17.88 -7.85
CA ASP A 148 -4.09 -18.09 -6.78
C ASP A 148 -3.67 -19.18 -5.78
N ALA A 149 -2.84 -20.14 -6.21
CA ALA A 149 -2.32 -21.22 -5.38
C ALA A 149 -1.10 -20.84 -4.52
N LEU A 150 -0.60 -19.60 -4.62
CA LEU A 150 0.55 -19.17 -3.82
C LEU A 150 0.25 -19.31 -2.31
N PRO A 151 1.16 -19.92 -1.50
CA PRO A 151 0.91 -20.23 -0.09
C PRO A 151 0.49 -19.03 0.78
N PHE A 152 0.89 -17.82 0.40
CA PHE A 152 0.50 -16.59 1.08
C PHE A 152 -1.02 -16.41 1.17
N HIS A 153 -1.76 -16.77 0.12
CA HIS A 153 -3.22 -16.58 0.07
C HIS A 153 -3.97 -17.52 1.02
N ALA A 154 -3.34 -18.61 1.50
CA ALA A 154 -3.91 -19.52 2.48
C ALA A 154 -3.71 -19.07 3.94
N GLN A 155 -2.88 -18.04 4.19
CA GLN A 155 -2.62 -17.55 5.55
C GLN A 155 -3.82 -16.77 6.08
N SER A 156 -4.10 -16.81 7.38
CA SER A 156 -5.15 -15.95 7.97
C SER A 156 -4.62 -14.52 8.22
N PRO A 157 -5.43 -13.46 8.03
CA PRO A 157 -5.07 -12.12 8.48
C PRO A 157 -4.86 -12.04 10.02
N PRO A 158 -4.02 -11.12 10.52
CA PRO A 158 -3.22 -10.13 9.78
C PRO A 158 -1.96 -10.74 9.17
N ARG A 159 -1.55 -10.24 8.00
CA ARG A 159 -0.38 -10.69 7.24
C ARG A 159 0.20 -9.55 6.41
N SER A 160 1.49 -9.61 6.10
CA SER A 160 2.19 -8.60 5.30
C SER A 160 3.07 -9.22 4.21
N LEU A 161 3.34 -8.45 3.16
CA LEU A 161 4.15 -8.83 2.02
C LEU A 161 5.40 -7.96 1.92
N GLY A 162 6.53 -8.62 1.70
CA GLY A 162 7.79 -7.99 1.34
C GLY A 162 8.02 -7.97 -0.17
N ARG A 163 8.99 -7.17 -0.62
CA ARG A 163 9.44 -7.14 -2.02
C ARG A 163 10.09 -8.47 -2.43
N GLU A 164 10.64 -9.18 -1.47
CA GLU A 164 11.25 -10.50 -1.61
C GLU A 164 10.22 -11.52 -2.08
N TRP A 165 9.02 -11.51 -1.47
CA TRP A 165 7.93 -12.41 -1.86
C TRP A 165 7.55 -12.24 -3.34
N PHE A 166 7.49 -11.00 -3.83
CA PHE A 166 7.25 -10.75 -5.26
C PHE A 166 8.31 -11.44 -6.14
N ARG A 167 9.60 -11.25 -5.84
CA ARG A 167 10.70 -11.80 -6.65
C ARG A 167 10.76 -13.32 -6.63
N GLU A 168 10.44 -13.91 -5.49
CA GLU A 168 10.57 -15.36 -5.28
C GLU A 168 9.34 -16.13 -5.74
N ALA A 169 8.14 -15.59 -5.50
CA ALA A 169 6.89 -16.31 -5.70
C ALA A 169 6.10 -15.86 -6.94
N VAL A 170 6.09 -14.57 -7.25
CA VAL A 170 5.21 -14.00 -8.30
C VAL A 170 5.96 -13.81 -9.62
N GLU A 171 7.13 -13.15 -9.58
CA GLU A 171 7.92 -12.80 -10.77
C GLU A 171 8.23 -14.02 -11.67
N PRO A 172 8.57 -15.21 -11.14
CA PRO A 172 8.80 -16.40 -11.96
C PRO A 172 7.55 -16.87 -12.71
N LEU A 173 6.36 -16.69 -12.13
CA LEU A 173 5.10 -17.11 -12.75
C LEU A 173 4.71 -16.17 -13.88
N ILE A 174 4.77 -14.86 -13.63
CA ILE A 174 4.41 -13.84 -14.62
C ILE A 174 5.51 -13.63 -15.66
N GLY A 175 6.72 -14.13 -15.43
CA GLY A 175 7.84 -14.07 -16.38
C GLY A 175 7.76 -15.09 -17.54
N ARG A 176 6.70 -15.90 -17.60
CA ARG A 176 6.47 -16.92 -18.65
C ARG A 176 6.32 -16.30 -20.05
N THR A 177 7.34 -16.46 -20.89
CA THR A 177 7.38 -15.89 -22.25
C THR A 177 6.59 -16.69 -23.29
N ASP A 178 6.12 -17.88 -22.94
CA ASP A 178 5.19 -18.68 -23.72
C ASP A 178 3.76 -18.11 -23.73
N ILE A 179 3.46 -17.19 -22.79
CA ILE A 179 2.17 -16.49 -22.70
C ILE A 179 2.33 -15.06 -23.25
N PRO A 180 1.47 -14.60 -24.17
CA PRO A 180 1.50 -13.22 -24.67
C PRO A 180 1.49 -12.18 -23.54
N LEU A 181 2.21 -11.07 -23.72
CA LEU A 181 2.31 -10.03 -22.69
C LEU A 181 0.94 -9.50 -22.25
N ALA A 182 0.03 -9.25 -23.20
CA ALA A 182 -1.32 -8.78 -22.91
C ALA A 182 -2.11 -9.78 -22.07
N ASP A 183 -1.96 -11.08 -22.32
CA ASP A 183 -2.65 -12.15 -21.61
C ASP A 183 -2.09 -12.30 -20.19
N ARG A 184 -0.77 -12.16 -20.00
CA ARG A 184 -0.15 -12.11 -18.67
C ARG A 184 -0.65 -10.92 -17.86
N LEU A 185 -0.68 -9.72 -18.44
CA LEU A 185 -1.24 -8.52 -17.80
C LEU A 185 -2.71 -8.72 -17.43
N ARG A 186 -3.53 -9.23 -18.37
CA ARG A 186 -4.94 -9.55 -18.13
C ARG A 186 -5.12 -10.52 -16.97
N THR A 187 -4.29 -11.55 -16.92
CA THR A 187 -4.34 -12.60 -15.90
C THR A 187 -3.94 -12.08 -14.52
N VAL A 188 -2.92 -11.22 -14.44
CA VAL A 188 -2.53 -10.56 -13.18
C VAL A 188 -3.65 -9.64 -12.68
N VAL A 189 -4.31 -8.88 -13.58
CA VAL A 189 -5.49 -8.07 -13.20
C VAL A 189 -6.61 -8.94 -12.65
N GLU A 190 -6.90 -10.07 -13.30
CA GLU A 190 -7.93 -11.03 -12.83
C GLU A 190 -7.58 -11.61 -11.44
N HIS A 191 -6.32 -12.00 -11.24
CA HIS A 191 -5.82 -12.46 -9.94
C HIS A 191 -6.01 -11.39 -8.85
N ILE A 192 -5.58 -10.15 -9.12
CA ILE A 192 -5.72 -9.04 -8.17
C ILE A 192 -7.19 -8.83 -7.82
N ALA A 193 -8.06 -8.72 -8.84
CA ALA A 193 -9.50 -8.53 -8.63
C ALA A 193 -10.11 -9.67 -7.79
N GLY A 194 -9.75 -10.92 -8.08
CA GLY A 194 -10.22 -12.09 -7.34
C GLY A 194 -9.76 -12.12 -5.88
N GLN A 195 -8.49 -11.80 -5.60
CA GLN A 195 -7.97 -11.75 -4.23
C GLN A 195 -8.58 -10.60 -3.43
N LEU A 196 -8.78 -9.43 -4.06
CA LEU A 196 -9.44 -8.30 -3.44
C LEU A 196 -10.91 -8.56 -3.13
N ALA A 197 -11.63 -9.21 -4.06
CA ALA A 197 -13.03 -9.61 -3.84
C ALA A 197 -13.16 -10.53 -2.62
N LYS A 198 -12.27 -11.52 -2.47
CA LYS A 198 -12.20 -12.41 -1.29
C LYS A 198 -11.88 -11.62 -0.02
N ALA A 199 -10.92 -10.69 -0.07
CA ALA A 199 -10.51 -9.89 1.11
C ALA A 199 -11.58 -8.91 1.61
N LEU A 200 -12.43 -8.42 0.70
CA LEU A 200 -13.52 -7.49 0.99
C LEU A 200 -14.86 -8.20 1.24
N GLU A 201 -14.89 -9.53 1.19
CA GLU A 201 -16.09 -10.31 1.45
C GLU A 201 -16.63 -10.01 2.86
N GLY A 202 -17.90 -9.65 2.95
CA GLY A 202 -18.57 -9.32 4.21
C GLY A 202 -18.22 -7.95 4.81
N ALA A 203 -17.38 -7.12 4.16
CA ALA A 203 -17.04 -5.80 4.65
C ALA A 203 -18.27 -4.88 4.77
N GLY A 204 -19.22 -5.01 3.83
CA GLY A 204 -20.51 -4.31 3.83
C GLY A 204 -20.41 -2.82 3.54
N GLY A 205 -21.26 -2.31 2.65
CA GLY A 205 -21.28 -0.89 2.29
C GLY A 205 -20.18 -0.49 1.30
N PRO A 206 -19.96 0.82 1.10
CA PRO A 206 -19.01 1.33 0.12
C PRO A 206 -17.55 1.08 0.55
N VAL A 207 -16.71 0.76 -0.45
CA VAL A 207 -15.26 0.62 -0.29
C VAL A 207 -14.60 1.89 -0.78
N LEU A 208 -13.76 2.51 0.05
CA LEU A 208 -12.96 3.66 -0.34
C LEU A 208 -11.65 3.18 -0.96
N VAL A 209 -11.46 3.47 -2.25
CA VAL A 209 -10.29 3.03 -3.01
C VAL A 209 -9.27 4.16 -3.13
N THR A 210 -8.00 3.85 -2.89
CA THR A 210 -6.85 4.77 -2.97
C THR A 210 -5.69 4.10 -3.71
N GLY A 211 -4.57 4.81 -3.86
CA GLY A 211 -3.38 4.31 -4.56
C GLY A 211 -3.45 4.52 -6.07
N GLY A 212 -2.31 4.34 -6.75
CA GLY A 212 -2.22 4.58 -8.19
C GLY A 212 -3.15 3.69 -9.02
N GLY A 213 -3.43 2.47 -8.57
CA GLY A 213 -4.35 1.55 -9.23
C GLY A 213 -5.83 1.97 -9.15
N ALA A 214 -6.19 2.95 -8.31
CA ALA A 214 -7.53 3.53 -8.33
C ALA A 214 -7.86 4.24 -9.66
N HIS A 215 -6.84 4.57 -10.44
CA HIS A 215 -6.97 5.18 -11.78
C HIS A 215 -6.89 4.15 -12.92
N ASN A 216 -6.78 2.86 -12.60
CA ASN A 216 -6.79 1.80 -13.60
C ASN A 216 -8.24 1.51 -14.02
N GLY A 217 -8.72 2.26 -15.01
CA GLY A 217 -10.09 2.21 -15.54
C GLY A 217 -10.36 1.05 -16.50
#